data_AF-A0A6V8L780-F1
#
_entry.id   AF-A0A6V8L780-F1
#
_cell.length_a   1.000
_cell.length_b   1.000
_cell.length_c   1.000
_cell.angle_alpha   90.00
_cell.angle_beta   90.00
_cell.angle_gamma   90.00
#
_symmetry.space_group_name_H-M   'P 1'
#
loop_
_entity.id
_entity.type
_entity.pdbx_description
1 polymer ?
#
loop_
_entity_poly.entity_id
_entity_poly.type
_entity_poly.pdbx_seq_one_letter_code
_entity_poly.pdbx_strand_id
1 'polypeptide(L)'
;MYFTTTPLMGPAPPIGHLARVGRSALGDLYIVGESLSVKIRSGRLDDADALLRFWAAAAHGTSVSDDIDGVTRLLKHDPESVLIAERDGIMIGTVIAGWDGWRCHIYRLAVAPDHRRQGIGRALLDAAAGRFAALGGRRADAMVDDANPDAHQLYRTAGYAPDPTWTRWVRPLPQERPTG
;
A
#
# COMPACT_ATOMS: atom_id res chain seq x y z
N MET A 1 -19.27 4.62 -36.29
CA MET A 1 -19.65 6.05 -36.23
C MET A 1 -19.17 6.57 -34.88
N TYR A 2 -18.09 7.35 -34.86
CA TYR A 2 -17.39 7.80 -33.65
C TYR A 2 -17.96 9.12 -33.15
N PHE A 3 -18.31 9.26 -31.88
CA PHE A 3 -18.25 10.50 -31.11
C PHE A 3 -18.22 10.17 -29.60
N THR A 4 -17.14 10.53 -28.89
CA THR A 4 -17.17 10.67 -27.43
C THR A 4 -16.53 12.01 -27.08
N THR A 5 -17.34 12.93 -26.58
CA THR A 5 -16.91 14.24 -26.10
C THR A 5 -16.40 14.09 -24.68
N THR A 6 -15.10 14.32 -24.46
CA THR A 6 -14.50 14.41 -23.12
C THR A 6 -14.89 15.75 -22.48
N PRO A 7 -15.43 15.79 -21.25
CA PRO A 7 -15.47 17.03 -20.50
C PRO A 7 -14.10 17.32 -19.87
N LEU A 8 -13.57 18.51 -20.16
CA LEU A 8 -12.41 19.09 -19.49
C LEU A 8 -12.77 19.34 -18.02
N MET A 9 -12.16 18.58 -17.11
CA MET A 9 -12.23 18.83 -15.67
C MET A 9 -11.17 19.87 -15.30
N GLY A 10 -11.60 21.04 -14.82
CA GLY A 10 -10.72 22.09 -14.32
C GLY A 10 -9.96 21.66 -13.05
N PRO A 11 -8.90 22.40 -12.66
CA PRO A 11 -8.06 22.01 -11.54
C PRO A 11 -8.83 22.04 -10.21
N ALA A 12 -8.69 20.96 -9.43
CA ALA A 12 -9.20 20.85 -8.07
C ALA A 12 -8.49 21.87 -7.14
N PRO A 13 -9.17 22.38 -6.09
CA PRO A 13 -8.59 23.35 -5.17
C PRO A 13 -7.50 22.72 -4.27
N PRO A 14 -6.53 23.50 -3.76
CA PRO A 14 -5.44 22.95 -2.97
C PRO A 14 -5.92 22.67 -1.55
N ILE A 15 -5.79 21.42 -1.11
CA ILE A 15 -5.93 21.01 0.30
C ILE A 15 -4.59 20.41 0.73
N GLY A 16 -3.98 21.04 1.75
CA GLY A 16 -2.71 20.72 2.43
C GLY A 16 -1.85 19.60 1.84
N HIS A 17 -0.94 19.96 0.94
CA HIS A 17 -0.10 18.99 0.22
C HIS A 17 1.14 18.59 1.05
N LEU A 18 1.35 17.27 1.17
CA LEU A 18 2.63 16.67 1.54
C LEU A 18 3.64 17.01 0.44
N ALA A 19 4.72 17.72 0.78
CA ALA A 19 5.78 18.01 -0.19
C ALA A 19 6.81 16.88 -0.20
N ARG A 20 7.01 16.23 -1.35
CA ARG A 20 8.15 15.34 -1.59
C ARG A 20 9.42 16.18 -1.59
N VAL A 21 10.31 15.97 -0.61
CA VAL A 21 11.48 16.86 -0.41
C VAL A 21 12.75 16.39 -1.12
N GLY A 22 12.83 15.12 -1.53
CA GLY A 22 13.92 14.64 -2.36
C GLY A 22 14.00 13.11 -2.44
N ARG A 23 14.74 12.61 -3.45
CA ARG A 23 15.17 11.20 -3.53
C ARG A 23 16.55 11.08 -2.89
N SER A 24 16.74 10.13 -1.99
CA SER A 24 18.06 9.73 -1.51
C SER A 24 18.31 8.25 -1.86
N ALA A 25 19.57 7.81 -1.82
CA ALA A 25 19.94 6.40 -1.98
C ALA A 25 19.33 5.46 -0.90
N LEU A 26 18.60 6.00 0.08
CA LEU A 26 18.01 5.29 1.22
C LEU A 26 16.46 5.35 1.27
N GLY A 27 15.79 5.87 0.23
CA GLY A 27 14.33 5.98 0.12
C GLY A 27 13.81 7.41 -0.08
N ASP A 28 12.48 7.54 -0.19
CA ASP A 28 11.77 8.81 -0.37
C ASP A 28 11.40 9.45 0.99
N LEU A 29 11.64 10.76 1.13
CA LEU A 29 11.34 11.54 2.33
C LEU A 29 10.07 12.38 2.15
N TYR A 30 9.12 12.23 3.07
CA TYR A 30 7.85 12.96 3.09
C TYR A 30 7.74 13.78 4.38
N ILE A 31 7.46 15.10 4.27
CA ILE A 31 7.23 15.97 5.42
C ILE A 31 5.73 16.16 5.62
N VAL A 32 5.23 15.78 6.80
CA VAL A 32 3.91 16.16 7.34
C VAL A 32 4.14 17.34 8.28
N GLY A 33 3.20 18.30 8.31
CA GLY A 33 3.31 19.58 9.04
C GLY A 33 3.92 19.52 10.45
N GLU A 34 4.71 20.57 10.76
CA GLU A 34 5.51 20.83 11.97
C GLU A 34 5.99 19.62 12.78
N SER A 35 7.13 19.09 12.31
CA SER A 35 8.15 18.31 13.03
C SER A 35 7.74 16.92 13.54
N LEU A 36 7.89 15.91 12.66
CA LEU A 36 8.54 14.60 12.87
C LEU A 36 8.43 13.81 11.55
N SER A 37 9.51 13.79 10.76
CA SER A 37 9.51 13.25 9.39
C SER A 37 9.21 11.76 9.35
N VAL A 38 8.24 11.36 8.54
CA VAL A 38 8.00 9.94 8.24
C VAL A 38 8.86 9.57 7.05
N LYS A 39 9.71 8.55 7.22
CA LYS A 39 10.51 7.97 6.14
C LYS A 39 9.77 6.78 5.55
N ILE A 40 9.70 6.68 4.22
CA ILE A 40 9.21 5.48 3.56
C ILE A 40 10.38 4.73 2.94
N ARG A 41 10.53 3.46 3.29
CA ARG A 41 11.56 2.56 2.75
C ARG A 41 10.96 1.25 2.29
N SER A 42 11.68 0.53 1.43
CA SER A 42 11.36 -0.86 1.14
C SER A 42 11.67 -1.76 2.35
N GLY A 43 10.84 -2.79 2.53
CA GLY A 43 11.07 -3.88 3.45
C GLY A 43 12.21 -4.78 2.97
N ARG A 44 12.80 -5.49 3.92
CA ARG A 44 13.91 -6.43 3.73
C ARG A 44 13.50 -7.79 4.28
N LEU A 45 14.25 -8.84 3.92
CA LEU A 45 13.99 -10.19 4.42
C LEU A 45 13.95 -10.23 5.95
N ASP A 46 14.84 -9.51 6.61
CA ASP A 46 14.91 -9.45 8.08
C ASP A 46 13.74 -8.69 8.73
N ASP A 47 12.92 -7.97 7.93
CA ASP A 47 11.69 -7.34 8.44
C ASP A 47 10.52 -8.33 8.54
N ALA A 48 10.63 -9.58 8.04
CA ALA A 48 9.50 -10.50 7.91
C ALA A 48 8.74 -10.73 9.22
N ASP A 49 9.46 -11.07 10.29
CA ASP A 49 8.88 -11.23 11.63
C ASP A 49 8.22 -9.95 12.15
N ALA A 50 8.84 -8.79 11.91
CA ALA A 50 8.33 -7.50 12.35
C ALA A 50 7.05 -7.11 11.59
N LEU A 51 6.99 -7.37 10.29
CA LEU A 51 5.82 -7.15 9.44
C LEU A 51 4.63 -7.98 9.91
N LEU A 52 4.83 -9.27 10.18
CA LEU A 52 3.75 -10.15 10.67
C LEU A 52 3.21 -9.69 12.02
N ARG A 53 4.10 -9.34 12.97
CA ARG A 53 3.68 -8.76 14.26
C ARG A 53 2.93 -7.45 14.09
N PHE A 54 3.39 -6.59 13.18
CA PHE A 54 2.74 -5.32 12.90
C PHE A 54 1.34 -5.51 12.31
N TRP A 55 1.17 -6.41 11.34
CA TRP A 55 -0.13 -6.71 10.74
C TRP A 55 -1.10 -7.32 11.73
N ALA A 56 -0.64 -8.24 12.60
CA ALA A 56 -1.47 -8.79 13.65
C ALA A 56 -2.03 -7.71 14.60
N ALA A 57 -1.27 -6.63 14.85
CA ALA A 57 -1.68 -5.55 15.74
C ALA A 57 -2.48 -4.42 15.04
N ALA A 58 -2.17 -4.11 13.78
CA ALA A 58 -2.61 -2.88 13.14
C ALA A 58 -3.45 -3.08 11.87
N ALA A 59 -3.36 -4.23 11.20
CA ALA A 59 -4.09 -4.50 9.96
C ALA A 59 -5.52 -4.97 10.23
N HIS A 60 -6.41 -4.69 9.27
CA HIS A 60 -7.76 -5.24 9.29
C HIS A 60 -7.76 -6.65 8.68
N GLY A 61 -8.21 -7.63 9.47
CA GLY A 61 -8.30 -9.03 9.04
C GLY A 61 -6.96 -9.76 8.86
N THR A 62 -7.05 -11.06 8.58
CA THR A 62 -5.90 -11.94 8.34
C THR A 62 -5.93 -12.50 6.91
N SER A 63 -4.82 -13.08 6.48
CA SER A 63 -4.64 -13.65 5.14
C SER A 63 -3.90 -14.96 5.31
N VAL A 64 -4.22 -15.92 4.45
CA VAL A 64 -3.55 -17.22 4.38
C VAL A 64 -2.07 -17.12 4.00
N SER A 65 -1.61 -15.94 3.58
CA SER A 65 -0.22 -15.67 3.22
C SER A 65 0.54 -14.83 4.27
N ASP A 66 -0.08 -14.59 5.43
CA ASP A 66 0.58 -13.94 6.57
C ASP A 66 1.40 -14.95 7.38
N ASP A 67 2.40 -15.51 6.75
CA ASP A 67 3.41 -16.34 7.38
C ASP A 67 4.81 -15.96 6.88
N ILE A 68 5.84 -16.46 7.56
CA ILE A 68 7.25 -16.13 7.25
C ILE A 68 7.58 -16.54 5.82
N ASP A 69 7.10 -17.69 5.35
CA ASP A 69 7.36 -18.18 4.01
C ASP A 69 6.71 -17.31 2.94
N GLY A 70 5.48 -16.84 3.17
CA GLY A 70 4.72 -15.95 2.30
C GLY A 70 5.41 -14.59 2.16
N VAL A 71 5.76 -13.97 3.28
CA VAL A 71 6.47 -12.67 3.28
C VAL A 71 7.86 -12.81 2.66
N THR A 72 8.60 -13.86 3.00
CA THR A 72 9.93 -14.13 2.44
C THR A 72 9.85 -14.38 0.93
N ARG A 73 8.87 -15.16 0.46
CA ARG A 73 8.67 -15.44 -0.97
C ARG A 73 8.31 -14.15 -1.73
N LEU A 74 7.44 -13.31 -1.17
CA LEU A 74 7.09 -12.02 -1.74
C LEU A 74 8.33 -11.12 -1.87
N LEU A 75 9.11 -10.95 -0.80
CA LEU A 75 10.30 -10.09 -0.79
C LEU A 75 11.43 -10.62 -1.68
N LYS A 76 11.54 -11.94 -1.88
CA LYS A 76 12.48 -12.52 -2.85
C LYS A 76 12.03 -12.28 -4.29
N HIS A 77 10.72 -12.35 -4.55
CA HIS A 77 10.16 -12.15 -5.88
C HIS A 77 10.18 -10.68 -6.30
N ASP A 78 9.75 -9.79 -5.41
CA ASP A 78 9.75 -8.35 -5.58
C ASP A 78 10.32 -7.67 -4.32
N PRO A 79 11.64 -7.39 -4.28
CA PRO A 79 12.33 -6.80 -3.13
C PRO A 79 11.86 -5.39 -2.73
N GLU A 80 11.13 -4.71 -3.61
CA GLU A 80 10.64 -3.36 -3.35
C GLU A 80 9.11 -3.33 -3.14
N SER A 81 8.46 -4.50 -3.09
CA SER A 81 7.00 -4.63 -2.96
C SER A 81 6.46 -4.21 -1.60
N VAL A 82 7.21 -4.36 -0.51
CA VAL A 82 6.73 -3.96 0.82
C VAL A 82 7.25 -2.57 1.14
N LEU A 83 6.37 -1.59 1.29
CA LEU A 83 6.73 -0.23 1.72
C LEU A 83 6.43 -0.08 3.21
N ILE A 84 7.40 0.42 3.95
CA ILE A 84 7.37 0.60 5.40
C ILE A 84 7.53 2.09 5.69
N ALA A 85 6.54 2.65 6.39
CA ALA A 85 6.60 3.97 6.98
C ALA A 85 7.23 3.88 8.37
N GLU A 86 8.31 4.62 8.57
CA GLU A 86 9.06 4.68 9.83
C GLU A 86 9.11 6.10 10.39
N ARG A 87 9.09 6.19 11.71
CA ARG A 87 9.42 7.39 12.48
C ARG A 87 10.35 6.97 13.60
N ASP A 88 11.51 7.63 13.71
CA ASP A 88 12.53 7.35 14.72
C ASP A 88 12.94 5.85 14.80
N GLY A 89 13.00 5.19 13.64
CA GLY A 89 13.33 3.76 13.53
C GLY A 89 12.19 2.80 13.89
N ILE A 90 11.01 3.33 14.23
CA ILE A 90 9.83 2.55 14.58
C ILE A 90 8.92 2.43 13.36
N MET A 91 8.53 1.20 13.04
CA MET A 91 7.52 0.92 12.01
C MET A 91 6.15 1.41 12.49
N ILE A 92 5.57 2.37 11.76
CA ILE A 92 4.26 2.98 12.08
C ILE A 92 3.22 2.77 10.98
N GLY A 93 3.61 2.24 9.82
CA GLY A 93 2.69 1.85 8.76
C GLY A 93 3.36 0.99 7.70
N THR A 94 2.54 0.23 6.97
CA THR A 94 2.99 -0.64 5.89
C THR A 94 2.00 -0.62 4.74
N VAL A 95 2.46 -0.88 3.52
CA VAL A 95 1.64 -1.33 2.40
C VAL A 95 2.42 -2.30 1.54
N ILE A 96 1.77 -3.36 1.05
CA ILE A 96 2.31 -4.17 -0.04
C ILE A 96 1.83 -3.55 -1.35
N ALA A 97 2.79 -3.09 -2.16
CA ALA A 97 2.64 -2.57 -3.51
C ALA A 97 3.26 -3.56 -4.51
N GLY A 98 2.56 -4.68 -4.73
CA GLY A 98 3.05 -5.77 -5.56
C GLY A 98 2.89 -5.50 -7.06
N TRP A 99 3.87 -5.90 -7.86
CA TRP A 99 3.83 -5.85 -9.32
C TRP A 99 4.26 -7.19 -9.90
N ASP A 100 3.37 -7.82 -10.68
CA ASP A 100 3.61 -9.14 -11.30
C ASP A 100 4.04 -9.05 -12.78
N GLY A 101 4.37 -7.85 -13.27
CA GLY A 101 4.63 -7.59 -14.69
C GLY A 101 3.39 -7.23 -15.51
N TRP A 102 2.19 -7.36 -14.93
CA TRP A 102 0.92 -7.13 -15.61
C TRP A 102 -0.03 -6.21 -14.83
N ARG A 103 -0.20 -6.46 -13.53
CA ARG A 103 -1.10 -5.74 -12.61
C ARG A 103 -0.35 -5.21 -11.41
N CYS A 104 -0.79 -4.03 -10.98
CA CYS A 104 -0.36 -3.42 -9.73
C CYS A 104 -1.38 -3.78 -8.65
N HIS A 105 -0.92 -4.30 -7.52
CA HIS A 105 -1.79 -4.76 -6.44
C HIS A 105 -1.44 -4.09 -5.13
N ILE A 106 -2.47 -3.60 -4.43
CA ILE A 106 -2.36 -3.09 -3.07
C ILE A 106 -2.88 -4.14 -2.08
N TYR A 107 -2.03 -4.57 -1.17
CA TYR A 107 -2.40 -5.43 -0.03
C TYR A 107 -1.84 -4.86 1.27
N ARG A 108 -2.34 -5.36 2.41
CA ARG A 108 -1.75 -5.11 3.74
C ARG A 108 -1.43 -3.63 4.05
N LEU A 109 -2.29 -2.72 3.59
CA LEU A 109 -2.25 -1.34 4.04
C LEU A 109 -2.65 -1.31 5.52
N ALA A 110 -1.73 -0.89 6.38
CA ALA A 110 -1.95 -0.79 7.82
C ALA A 110 -1.20 0.41 8.37
N VAL A 111 -1.80 1.08 9.37
CA VAL A 111 -1.19 2.17 10.13
C VAL A 111 -1.44 1.89 11.60
N ALA A 112 -0.39 2.00 12.42
CA ALA A 112 -0.45 1.80 13.85
C ALA A 112 -1.58 2.65 14.46
N PRO A 113 -2.43 2.12 15.36
CA PRO A 113 -3.61 2.81 15.86
C PRO A 113 -3.36 4.25 16.33
N ASP A 114 -2.30 4.46 17.11
CA ASP A 114 -1.93 5.77 17.67
C ASP A 114 -1.35 6.74 16.63
N HIS A 115 -1.06 6.25 15.43
CA HIS A 115 -0.50 7.01 14.32
C HIS A 115 -1.53 7.26 13.20
N ARG A 116 -2.78 6.82 13.37
CA ARG A 116 -3.84 7.04 12.38
C ARG A 116 -4.23 8.52 12.29
N ARG A 117 -4.84 8.89 11.15
CA ARG A 117 -5.26 10.27 10.83
C ARG A 117 -4.13 11.31 10.79
N GLN A 118 -2.88 10.86 10.65
CA GLN A 118 -1.68 11.70 10.48
C GLN A 118 -1.16 11.71 9.02
N GLY A 119 -1.97 11.27 8.05
CA GLY A 119 -1.58 11.23 6.62
C GLY A 119 -0.68 10.06 6.20
N ILE A 120 -0.27 9.17 7.11
CA ILE A 120 0.65 8.04 6.81
C ILE A 120 0.09 7.09 5.75
N GLY A 121 -1.18 6.68 5.90
CA GLY A 121 -1.82 5.79 4.92
C GLY A 121 -1.87 6.40 3.52
N ARG A 122 -2.05 7.73 3.44
CA ARG A 122 -2.00 8.46 2.18
C ARG A 122 -0.60 8.48 1.59
N ALA A 123 0.41 8.79 2.40
CA ALA A 123 1.80 8.79 1.96
C ALA A 123 2.26 7.41 1.44
N LEU A 124 1.83 6.32 2.10
CA LEU A 124 2.08 4.95 1.64
C LEU A 124 1.43 4.65 0.28
N LEU A 125 0.17 5.07 0.08
CA LEU A 125 -0.52 4.88 -1.21
C LEU A 125 0.09 5.73 -2.33
N ASP A 126 0.52 6.96 -2.04
CA ASP A 126 1.20 7.81 -3.02
C ASP A 126 2.58 7.23 -3.40
N ALA A 127 3.33 6.69 -2.43
CA ALA A 127 4.59 5.99 -2.69
C ALA A 127 4.36 4.73 -3.53
N ALA A 128 3.32 3.95 -3.24
CA ALA A 128 2.94 2.79 -4.04
C ALA A 128 2.57 3.18 -5.48
N ALA A 129 1.79 4.25 -5.66
CA ALA A 129 1.44 4.77 -6.98
C ALA A 129 2.68 5.25 -7.76
N GLY A 130 3.62 5.94 -7.09
CA GLY A 130 4.89 6.36 -7.68
C GLY A 130 5.74 5.17 -8.14
N ARG A 131 5.81 4.11 -7.32
CA ARG A 131 6.43 2.83 -7.68
C ARG A 131 5.78 2.21 -8.92
N PHE A 132 4.46 2.09 -8.92
CA PHE A 132 3.73 1.49 -10.03
C PHE A 132 3.92 2.25 -11.34
N ALA A 133 3.87 3.59 -11.31
CA ALA A 133 4.13 4.41 -12.49
C ALA A 133 5.55 4.18 -13.05
N ALA A 134 6.55 4.07 -12.18
CA ALA A 134 7.94 3.80 -12.58
C ALA A 134 8.11 2.41 -13.24
N LEU A 135 7.27 1.43 -12.88
CA LEU A 135 7.26 0.08 -13.44
C LEU A 135 6.40 -0.05 -14.71
N GLY A 136 5.78 1.05 -15.19
CA GLY A 136 4.87 1.02 -16.34
C GLY A 136 3.45 0.52 -16.01
N GLY A 137 3.10 0.51 -14.73
CA GLY A 137 1.76 0.18 -14.25
C GLY A 137 0.70 1.12 -14.82
N ARG A 138 -0.46 0.56 -15.19
CA ARG A 138 -1.58 1.30 -15.79
C ARG A 138 -2.78 1.47 -14.86
N ARG A 139 -2.92 0.58 -13.88
CA ARG A 139 -3.99 0.58 -12.89
C ARG A 139 -3.56 -0.22 -11.67
N ALA A 140 -3.87 0.30 -10.48
CA ALA A 140 -3.70 -0.40 -9.21
C ALA A 140 -5.05 -0.92 -8.70
N ASP A 141 -5.08 -2.19 -8.34
CA ASP A 141 -6.26 -2.86 -7.82
C ASP A 141 -6.06 -3.10 -6.30
N ALA A 142 -7.07 -2.80 -5.51
CA ALA A 142 -7.09 -3.02 -4.06
C ALA A 142 -8.34 -3.81 -3.68
N MET A 143 -8.18 -4.80 -2.80
CA MET A 143 -9.32 -5.51 -2.21
C MET A 143 -9.56 -4.93 -0.82
N VAL A 144 -10.71 -4.28 -0.65
CA VAL A 144 -11.09 -3.62 0.60
C VAL A 144 -12.32 -4.33 1.14
N ASP A 145 -12.35 -4.56 2.45
CA ASP A 145 -13.51 -5.13 3.12
C ASP A 145 -14.66 -4.12 3.09
N ASP A 146 -15.84 -4.53 2.61
CA ASP A 146 -17.03 -3.70 2.53
C ASP A 146 -17.46 -3.16 3.91
N ALA A 147 -17.10 -3.86 4.98
CA ALA A 147 -17.34 -3.45 6.36
C ALA A 147 -16.34 -2.41 6.90
N ASN A 148 -15.44 -1.87 6.07
CA ASN A 148 -14.39 -0.94 6.49
C ASN A 148 -14.55 0.47 5.87
N PRO A 149 -15.45 1.32 6.41
CA PRO A 149 -15.73 2.65 5.87
C PRO A 149 -14.52 3.61 5.94
N ASP A 150 -13.67 3.46 6.95
CA ASP A 150 -12.44 4.27 7.10
C ASP A 150 -11.47 3.98 5.95
N ALA A 151 -11.28 2.70 5.61
CA ALA A 151 -10.48 2.31 4.46
C ALA A 151 -11.08 2.86 3.16
N HIS A 152 -12.40 2.75 2.97
CA HIS A 152 -13.06 3.32 1.79
C HIS A 152 -12.79 4.81 1.62
N GLN A 153 -12.86 5.59 2.71
CA GLN A 153 -12.55 7.01 2.65
C GLN A 153 -11.10 7.25 2.24
N LEU A 154 -10.14 6.53 2.84
CA LEU A 154 -8.72 6.63 2.49
C LEU A 154 -8.49 6.34 1.00
N TYR A 155 -8.99 5.21 0.50
CA TYR A 155 -8.85 4.81 -0.91
C TYR A 155 -9.46 5.85 -1.85
N ARG A 156 -10.66 6.38 -1.56
CA ARG A 156 -11.29 7.44 -2.36
C ARG A 156 -10.43 8.70 -2.43
N THR A 157 -9.90 9.15 -1.29
CA THR A 157 -9.03 10.32 -1.30
C THR A 157 -7.78 10.08 -2.13
N ALA A 158 -7.23 8.85 -2.10
CA ALA A 158 -6.09 8.41 -2.89
C ALA A 158 -6.39 8.17 -4.39
N GLY A 159 -7.60 8.48 -4.86
CA GLY A 159 -7.98 8.38 -6.27
C GLY A 159 -8.51 7.02 -6.71
N TYR A 160 -8.72 6.09 -5.77
CA TYR A 160 -9.38 4.82 -6.05
C TYR A 160 -10.90 4.98 -6.01
N ALA A 161 -11.61 4.19 -6.80
CA ALA A 161 -13.07 4.10 -6.74
C ALA A 161 -13.47 2.61 -6.73
N PRO A 162 -14.56 2.25 -6.04
CA PRO A 162 -15.11 0.90 -6.16
C PRO A 162 -15.54 0.65 -7.61
N ASP A 163 -15.19 -0.50 -8.16
CA ASP A 163 -15.65 -0.94 -9.47
C ASP A 163 -16.87 -1.86 -9.29
N PRO A 164 -18.09 -1.41 -9.61
CA PRO A 164 -19.30 -2.22 -9.41
C PRO A 164 -19.45 -3.34 -10.45
N THR A 165 -18.58 -3.39 -11.47
CA THR A 165 -18.68 -4.35 -12.57
C THR A 165 -17.89 -5.64 -12.31
N TRP A 166 -17.05 -5.65 -11.27
CA TRP A 166 -16.23 -6.80 -10.89
C TRP A 166 -16.41 -7.15 -9.42
N THR A 167 -16.48 -8.45 -9.13
CA THR A 167 -16.50 -8.97 -7.75
C THR A 167 -15.34 -9.93 -7.56
N ARG A 168 -14.83 -10.04 -6.33
CA ARG A 168 -13.78 -11.01 -5.98
C ARG A 168 -14.37 -12.42 -5.87
N TRP A 169 -13.88 -13.34 -6.70
CA TRP A 169 -14.15 -14.78 -6.57
C TRP A 169 -12.92 -15.48 -6.01
N VAL A 170 -13.10 -16.37 -5.03
CA VAL A 170 -11.99 -17.04 -4.34
C VAL A 170 -12.18 -18.55 -4.37
N ARG A 171 -11.14 -19.27 -4.77
CA ARG A 171 -11.04 -20.73 -4.65
C ARG A 171 -9.77 -21.07 -3.86
N PRO A 172 -9.87 -21.71 -2.68
CA PRO A 172 -8.71 -22.21 -1.97
C PRO A 172 -7.92 -23.20 -2.82
N LEU A 173 -6.59 -23.12 -2.80
CA LEU A 173 -5.71 -24.11 -3.40
C LEU A 173 -5.23 -25.10 -2.32
N PRO A 174 -4.97 -26.37 -2.68
CA PRO A 174 -4.37 -27.32 -1.75
C PRO A 174 -3.03 -26.78 -1.21
N GLN A 175 -2.85 -26.82 0.11
CA GLN A 175 -1.54 -26.57 0.72
C GLN A 175 -0.85 -27.93 0.93
N GLU A 176 0.37 -28.10 0.43
CA GLU A 176 1.20 -29.24 0.80
C GLU A 176 1.48 -29.16 2.30
N ARG A 177 1.08 -30.18 3.06
CA ARG A 177 1.43 -30.29 4.48
C ARG A 177 2.92 -30.61 4.55
N PRO A 178 3.73 -29.95 5.40
CA PRO A 178 5.09 -30.40 5.62
C PRO A 178 5.03 -31.85 6.12
N THR A 179 5.63 -32.78 5.38
CA THR A 179 6.04 -34.07 5.93
C THR A 179 7.00 -33.77 7.08
N GLY A 180 6.63 -34.19 8.29
CA GLY A 180 7.34 -33.88 9.53
C GLY A 180 8.73 -34.50 9.63
#